data_AF-A0A965VS07-F1
#
_entry.id   AF-A0A965VS07-F1
#
_cell.length_a   1.000
_cell.length_b   1.000
_cell.length_c   1.000
_cell.angle_alpha   90.00
_cell.angle_beta   90.00
_cell.angle_gamma   90.00
#
_symmetry.space_group_name_H-M   'P 1'
#
loop_
_entity.id
_entity.type
_entity.pdbx_description
1 polymer ?
#
loop_
_entity_poly.entity_id
_entity_poly.type
_entity_poly.pdbx_seq_one_letter_code
_entity_poly.pdbx_strand_id
1 'polypeptide(L)'
;MKNAALKKTSTPTKKVTTAKKVVAKASDKREKNCSAPSCKKEASTHGYCRLHYISNWKHIRFNEKVKAERRLNAYVDRIAKKYPQDFLEKIKETLEDEKKFKEMVSELDIELDMSPKETDDEFLAKFLRAVKPGSGSSD
;
A
#
# COMPACT_ATOMS: atom_id res chain seq x y z
N MET A 1 23.84 -18.98 -57.19
CA MET A 1 24.00 -18.26 -55.91
C MET A 1 22.77 -18.54 -55.05
N LYS A 2 22.98 -18.74 -53.75
CA LYS A 2 22.13 -19.53 -52.83
C LYS A 2 20.92 -18.72 -52.34
N ASN A 3 19.69 -19.23 -52.49
CA ASN A 3 18.50 -18.71 -51.80
C ASN A 3 18.06 -19.72 -50.74
N ALA A 4 18.17 -19.33 -49.48
CA ALA A 4 17.86 -20.12 -48.30
C ALA A 4 16.34 -20.12 -48.03
N ALA A 5 15.75 -21.31 -48.01
CA ALA A 5 14.35 -21.53 -47.65
C ALA A 5 14.16 -21.37 -46.14
N LEU A 6 13.37 -20.37 -45.73
CA LEU A 6 12.85 -20.25 -44.36
C LEU A 6 11.84 -21.38 -44.10
N LYS A 7 12.20 -22.34 -43.24
CA LYS A 7 11.24 -23.29 -42.66
C LYS A 7 10.62 -22.66 -41.41
N LYS A 8 9.33 -22.31 -41.52
CA LYS A 8 8.47 -21.94 -40.39
C LYS A 8 8.02 -23.22 -39.70
N THR A 9 8.49 -23.46 -38.47
CA THR A 9 7.98 -24.54 -37.61
C THR A 9 7.00 -23.95 -36.61
N SER A 10 5.71 -24.22 -36.84
CA SER A 10 4.61 -23.99 -35.90
C SER A 10 4.66 -25.03 -34.78
N THR A 11 4.92 -24.59 -33.54
CA THR A 11 4.77 -25.44 -32.35
C THR A 11 3.38 -25.25 -31.73
N PRO A 12 2.66 -26.33 -31.38
CA PRO A 12 1.32 -26.26 -30.85
C PRO A 12 1.30 -25.82 -29.39
N THR A 13 0.40 -24.88 -29.10
CA THR A 13 0.12 -24.31 -27.78
C THR A 13 -0.53 -25.35 -26.86
N LYS A 14 0.22 -25.82 -25.85
CA LYS A 14 -0.35 -26.61 -24.74
C LYS A 14 -1.15 -25.67 -23.82
N LYS A 15 -2.48 -25.80 -23.85
CA LYS A 15 -3.40 -25.21 -22.88
C LYS A 15 -3.13 -25.83 -21.50
N VAL A 16 -2.55 -25.05 -20.59
CA VAL A 16 -2.42 -25.44 -19.17
C VAL A 16 -3.74 -25.10 -18.49
N THR A 17 -4.55 -26.12 -18.22
CA THR A 17 -5.75 -26.01 -17.38
C THR A 17 -5.31 -25.79 -15.93
N THR A 18 -5.49 -24.58 -15.43
CA THR A 18 -5.23 -24.20 -14.04
C THR A 18 -6.31 -24.78 -13.13
N ALA A 19 -6.02 -25.94 -12.52
CA ALA A 19 -6.77 -26.45 -11.39
C ALA A 19 -6.54 -25.52 -10.18
N LYS A 20 -7.59 -24.79 -9.79
CA LYS A 20 -7.60 -23.87 -8.64
C LYS A 20 -7.56 -24.70 -7.35
N LYS A 21 -6.34 -24.99 -6.86
CA LYS A 21 -6.13 -25.61 -5.54
C LYS A 21 -6.57 -24.61 -4.47
N VAL A 22 -7.75 -24.85 -3.89
CA VAL A 22 -8.21 -24.18 -2.68
C VAL A 22 -7.24 -24.52 -1.56
N VAL A 23 -6.36 -23.57 -1.22
CA VAL A 23 -5.40 -23.73 -0.14
C VAL A 23 -6.18 -23.59 1.16
N ALA A 24 -6.46 -24.72 1.80
CA ALA A 24 -7.02 -24.75 3.15
C ALA A 24 -6.14 -23.89 4.06
N LYS A 25 -6.78 -22.99 4.82
CA LYS A 25 -6.16 -22.10 5.79
C LYS A 25 -5.49 -22.97 6.86
N ALA A 26 -4.18 -23.19 6.74
CA ALA A 26 -3.42 -23.97 7.70
C ALA A 26 -3.53 -23.26 9.06
N SER A 27 -4.22 -23.89 10.00
CA SER A 27 -4.23 -23.50 11.40
C SER A 27 -2.78 -23.42 11.88
N ASP A 28 -2.38 -22.29 12.44
CA ASP A 28 -1.07 -22.01 13.05
C ASP A 28 -0.70 -23.08 14.09
N LYS A 29 -0.15 -24.21 13.62
CA LYS A 29 0.42 -25.22 14.50
C LYS A 29 1.79 -24.69 14.90
N ARG A 30 1.83 -23.96 16.02
CA ARG A 30 3.10 -23.53 16.62
C ARG A 30 3.98 -24.77 16.77
N GLU A 31 5.17 -24.72 16.15
CA GLU A 31 6.16 -25.78 16.30
C GLU A 31 6.48 -25.92 17.78
N LYS A 32 6.37 -27.15 18.31
CA LYS A 32 6.61 -27.40 19.74
C LYS A 32 8.11 -27.39 20.08
N ASN A 33 8.95 -27.67 19.09
CA ASN A 33 10.40 -27.78 19.25
C ASN A 33 11.12 -26.74 18.39
N CYS A 34 12.31 -26.36 18.82
CA CYS A 34 13.18 -25.43 18.12
C CYS A 34 13.57 -25.95 16.72
N SER A 35 13.45 -25.09 15.72
CA SER A 35 13.77 -25.35 14.31
C SER A 35 15.26 -25.52 14.03
N ALA A 36 16.13 -25.08 14.95
CA ALA A 36 17.58 -25.24 14.82
C ALA A 36 18.00 -26.72 14.84
N PRO A 37 18.95 -27.13 13.97
CA PRO A 37 19.39 -28.51 13.89
C PRO A 37 19.93 -28.98 15.24
N SER A 38 19.59 -30.20 15.64
CA SER A 38 19.96 -30.82 16.93
C SER A 38 19.39 -30.15 18.20
N CYS A 39 18.55 -29.12 18.10
CA CYS A 39 17.97 -28.47 19.27
C CYS A 39 16.62 -29.07 19.65
N LYS A 40 16.56 -29.81 20.77
CA LYS A 40 15.31 -30.41 21.29
C LYS A 40 14.49 -29.47 22.19
N LYS A 41 15.01 -28.29 22.51
CA LYS A 41 14.35 -27.30 23.40
C LYS A 41 13.04 -26.82 22.78
N GLU A 42 12.11 -26.43 23.63
CA GLU A 42 10.82 -25.89 23.19
C GLU A 42 11.01 -24.58 22.41
N ALA A 43 10.23 -24.43 21.33
CA ALA A 43 10.20 -23.18 20.58
C ALA A 43 9.35 -22.15 21.30
N SER A 44 9.91 -20.95 21.47
CA SER A 44 9.21 -19.82 22.09
C SER A 44 8.67 -18.88 21.01
N THR A 45 9.56 -18.37 20.15
CA THR A 45 9.25 -17.28 19.22
C THR A 45 9.82 -17.60 17.84
N HIS A 46 9.02 -17.40 16.79
CA HIS A 46 9.40 -17.68 15.39
C HIS A 46 9.94 -19.11 15.15
N GLY A 47 9.48 -20.11 15.92
CA GLY A 47 9.93 -21.50 15.78
C GLY A 47 11.30 -21.80 16.40
N TYR A 48 11.92 -20.85 17.12
CA TYR A 48 13.21 -21.05 17.80
C TYR A 48 13.06 -21.04 19.33
N CYS A 49 13.93 -21.78 20.02
CA CYS A 49 14.10 -21.61 21.47
C CYS A 49 14.75 -20.24 21.77
N ARG A 50 14.68 -19.79 23.03
CA ARG A 50 15.17 -18.45 23.43
C ARG A 50 16.61 -18.16 22.98
N LEU A 51 17.52 -19.13 23.13
CA LEU A 51 18.93 -18.98 22.74
C LEU A 51 19.10 -18.85 21.22
N HIS A 52 18.45 -19.71 20.44
CA HIS A 52 18.57 -19.67 18.98
C HIS A 52 17.79 -18.52 18.36
N TYR A 53 16.73 -18.04 19.00
CA TYR A 53 16.07 -16.80 18.60
C TYR A 53 17.03 -15.61 18.73
N ILE A 54 17.74 -15.52 19.86
CA ILE A 54 18.76 -14.48 20.05
C ILE A 54 19.88 -14.69 19.04
N SER A 55 20.43 -15.89 18.86
CA SER A 55 21.51 -16.09 17.87
C SER A 55 21.12 -15.72 16.44
N ASN A 56 19.89 -16.05 16.02
CA ASN A 56 19.38 -15.79 14.67
C ASN A 56 18.66 -14.44 14.51
N TRP A 57 18.69 -13.55 15.52
CA TRP A 57 17.86 -12.35 15.56
C TRP A 57 18.02 -11.45 14.33
N LYS A 58 19.26 -11.26 13.87
CA LYS A 58 19.56 -10.44 12.68
C LYS A 58 18.95 -11.04 11.42
N HIS A 59 19.07 -12.35 11.26
CA HIS A 59 18.50 -13.06 10.10
C HIS A 59 16.97 -13.05 10.11
N ILE A 60 16.36 -13.25 11.28
CA ILE A 60 14.89 -13.16 11.42
C ILE A 60 14.42 -11.77 11.00
N ARG A 61 15.03 -10.71 11.54
CA ARG A 61 14.68 -9.32 11.20
C ARG A 61 14.91 -8.98 9.74
N PHE A 62 16.00 -9.45 9.14
CA PHE A 62 16.26 -9.26 7.72
C PHE A 62 15.17 -9.93 6.87
N ASN A 63 14.82 -11.18 7.17
CA ASN A 63 13.78 -11.91 6.47
C ASN A 63 12.39 -11.26 6.63
N GLU A 64 12.09 -10.68 7.81
CA GLU A 64 10.88 -9.88 8.01
C GLU A 64 10.84 -8.64 7.13
N LYS A 65 11.94 -7.89 7.04
CA LYS A 65 12.04 -6.71 6.17
C LYS A 65 11.83 -7.08 4.70
N VAL A 66 12.51 -8.12 4.21
CA VAL A 66 12.36 -8.61 2.83
C VAL A 66 10.91 -9.05 2.56
N LYS A 67 10.26 -9.73 3.51
CA LYS A 67 8.84 -10.12 3.38
C LYS A 67 7.92 -8.90 3.35
N ALA A 68 8.18 -7.90 4.18
CA ALA A 68 7.40 -6.66 4.21
C ALA A 68 7.53 -5.89 2.88
N GLU A 69 8.75 -5.74 2.37
CA GLU A 69 9.03 -5.10 1.09
C GLU A 69 8.34 -5.83 -0.07
N ARG A 70 8.43 -7.16 -0.12
CA ARG A 70 7.70 -7.96 -1.12
C ARG A 70 6.18 -7.77 -1.06
N ARG A 71 5.61 -7.66 0.15
CA ARG A 71 4.17 -7.39 0.33
C ARG A 71 3.79 -5.99 -0.15
N LEU A 72 4.65 -5.00 0.11
CA LEU A 72 4.44 -3.63 -0.34
C LEU A 72 4.51 -3.56 -1.87
N ASN A 73 5.53 -4.15 -2.49
CA ASN A 73 5.66 -4.19 -3.95
C ASN A 73 4.44 -4.87 -4.59
N ALA A 74 4.00 -6.02 -4.05
CA ALA A 74 2.79 -6.69 -4.53
C ALA A 74 1.49 -5.88 -4.30
N TYR A 75 1.49 -4.93 -3.37
CA TYR A 75 0.37 -4.01 -3.18
C TYR A 75 0.42 -2.86 -4.19
N VAL A 76 1.59 -2.24 -4.38
CA VAL A 76 1.82 -1.22 -5.41
C VAL A 76 1.49 -1.77 -6.80
N ASP A 77 1.97 -2.97 -7.13
CA ASP A 77 1.67 -3.63 -8.40
C ASP A 77 0.17 -3.87 -8.58
N ARG A 78 -0.56 -4.19 -7.51
CA ARG A 78 -2.01 -4.37 -7.56
C ARG A 78 -2.74 -3.05 -7.78
N ILE A 79 -2.28 -1.96 -7.18
CA ILE A 79 -2.85 -0.63 -7.41
C ILE A 79 -2.54 -0.17 -8.84
N ALA A 80 -1.29 -0.27 -9.27
CA ALA A 80 -0.86 0.11 -10.61
C ALA A 80 -1.58 -0.70 -11.70
N LYS A 81 -1.86 -1.99 -11.45
CA LYS A 81 -2.69 -2.81 -12.36
C LYS A 81 -4.17 -2.43 -12.34
N LYS A 82 -4.71 -1.96 -11.21
CA LYS A 82 -6.11 -1.55 -11.09
C LYS A 82 -6.38 -0.20 -11.73
N TYR A 83 -5.39 0.68 -11.71
CA TYR A 83 -5.47 2.02 -12.30
C TYR A 83 -4.29 2.20 -13.24
N PRO A 84 -4.26 1.46 -14.37
CA PRO A 84 -3.22 1.65 -15.38
C PRO A 84 -3.36 3.05 -15.98
N GLN A 85 -2.23 3.63 -16.38
CA GLN A 85 -1.98 4.88 -17.13
C GLN A 85 -3.14 5.87 -17.36
N ASP A 86 -4.30 5.45 -17.88
CA ASP A 86 -5.51 6.22 -18.11
C ASP A 86 -5.92 7.17 -16.97
N PHE A 87 -5.82 6.75 -15.71
CA PHE A 87 -6.14 7.66 -14.59
C PHE A 87 -5.02 8.68 -14.33
N LEU A 88 -3.76 8.30 -14.52
CA LEU A 88 -2.62 9.22 -14.40
C LEU A 88 -2.60 10.22 -15.55
N GLU A 89 -2.95 9.79 -16.77
CA GLU A 89 -3.09 10.63 -17.94
C GLU A 89 -4.27 11.59 -17.79
N LYS A 90 -5.42 11.10 -17.32
CA LYS A 90 -6.56 11.98 -17.00
C LYS A 90 -6.22 13.00 -15.91
N ILE A 91 -5.54 12.58 -14.83
CA ILE A 91 -5.08 13.51 -13.79
C ILE A 91 -4.12 14.55 -14.36
N LYS A 92 -3.14 14.13 -15.17
CA LYS A 92 -2.18 15.01 -15.83
C LYS A 92 -2.87 16.00 -16.77
N GLU A 93 -3.84 15.52 -17.56
CA GLU A 93 -4.63 16.34 -18.48
C GLU A 93 -5.50 17.36 -17.73
N THR A 94 -6.11 17.00 -16.60
CA THR A 94 -6.80 17.99 -15.75
C THR A 94 -5.88 18.97 -15.06
N LEU A 95 -4.67 18.57 -14.65
CA LEU A 95 -3.72 19.50 -14.02
C LEU A 95 -3.10 20.45 -15.03
N GLU A 96 -2.97 20.04 -16.29
CA GLU A 96 -2.49 20.88 -17.40
C GLU A 96 -3.58 21.87 -17.87
N ASP A 97 -4.84 21.45 -17.94
CA ASP A 97 -5.97 22.28 -18.38
C ASP A 97 -6.95 22.59 -17.22
N GLU A 98 -6.81 23.77 -16.61
CA GLU A 98 -7.65 24.23 -15.49
C GLU A 98 -9.16 24.24 -15.80
N LYS A 99 -9.54 24.38 -17.08
CA LYS A 99 -10.94 24.31 -17.52
C LYS A 99 -11.50 22.89 -17.44
N LYS A 100 -10.74 21.90 -17.91
CA LYS A 100 -11.11 20.48 -17.81
C LYS A 100 -11.17 20.02 -16.35
N PHE A 101 -10.31 20.58 -15.50
CA PHE A 101 -10.36 20.35 -14.05
C PHE A 101 -11.69 20.82 -13.44
N LYS A 102 -12.11 22.06 -13.71
CA LYS A 102 -13.38 22.59 -13.17
C LYS A 102 -14.60 21.83 -13.68
N GLU A 103 -14.58 21.40 -14.94
CA GLU A 103 -15.64 20.57 -15.53
C GLU A 103 -15.71 19.20 -14.86
N MET A 104 -14.58 18.51 -14.68
CA MET A 104 -14.56 17.20 -14.02
C MET A 104 -14.92 17.28 -12.52
N VAL A 105 -14.52 18.36 -11.84
CA VAL A 105 -14.91 18.64 -10.44
C VAL A 105 -16.42 18.85 -10.33
N SER A 106 -17.02 19.56 -11.30
CA SER A 106 -18.48 19.73 -11.38
C SER A 106 -19.20 18.42 -11.73
N GLU A 107 -18.63 17.58 -12.60
CA GLU A 107 -19.23 16.29 -13.00
C GLU A 107 -19.19 15.25 -11.86
N LEU A 108 -18.16 15.31 -11.01
CA LEU A 108 -18.03 14.46 -9.83
C LEU A 108 -18.79 14.97 -8.61
N ASP A 109 -19.56 16.07 -8.76
CA ASP A 109 -20.31 16.74 -7.68
C ASP A 109 -19.46 16.96 -6.43
N ILE A 110 -18.17 17.26 -6.64
CA ILE A 110 -17.28 17.62 -5.56
C ILE A 110 -17.65 19.07 -5.25
N GLU A 111 -18.39 19.26 -4.16
CA GLU A 111 -18.53 20.57 -3.54
C GLU A 111 -17.13 21.05 -3.18
N LEU A 112 -16.53 21.83 -4.08
CA LEU A 112 -15.46 22.74 -3.75
C LEU A 112 -16.10 23.75 -2.82
N ASP A 113 -16.15 23.41 -1.53
CA ASP A 113 -16.41 24.36 -0.47
C ASP A 113 -15.18 25.29 -0.39
N MET A 114 -15.06 26.12 -1.43
CA MET A 114 -14.30 27.35 -1.48
C MET A 114 -15.05 28.39 -0.63
N SER A 115 -15.60 27.97 0.52
CA SER A 115 -15.75 28.89 1.62
C SER A 115 -14.38 29.55 1.78
N PRO A 116 -14.29 30.89 1.83
CA PRO A 116 -13.07 31.52 2.27
C PRO A 116 -12.70 30.83 3.58
N LYS A 117 -11.53 30.15 3.59
CA LYS A 117 -10.95 29.71 4.85
C LYS A 117 -10.90 31.00 5.67
N GLU A 118 -11.68 31.06 6.77
CA GLU A 118 -11.56 32.16 7.73
C GLU A 118 -10.07 32.33 7.92
N THR A 119 -9.53 33.49 7.51
CA THR A 119 -8.10 33.72 7.66
C THR A 119 -7.80 33.55 9.15
N ASP A 120 -6.59 33.09 9.50
CA ASP A 120 -6.26 32.89 10.92
C ASP A 120 -6.54 34.17 11.75
N ASP A 121 -6.48 35.34 11.11
CA ASP A 121 -6.87 36.66 11.63
C ASP A 121 -8.37 36.78 11.96
N GLU A 122 -9.27 36.31 11.10
CA GLU A 122 -10.73 36.31 11.33
C GLU A 122 -11.11 35.34 12.47
N PHE A 123 -10.46 34.18 12.51
CA PHE A 123 -10.66 33.19 13.58
C PHE A 123 -10.19 33.74 14.95
N LEU A 124 -9.00 34.35 15.01
CA LEU A 124 -8.46 34.99 16.22
C LEU A 124 -9.36 36.13 16.71
N ALA A 125 -9.86 36.98 15.81
CA ALA A 125 -10.75 38.08 16.16
C ALA A 125 -12.08 37.60 16.75
N LYS A 126 -12.65 36.52 16.20
CA LYS A 126 -13.89 35.89 16.68
C LYS A 126 -13.69 35.19 18.03
N PHE A 127 -12.56 34.52 18.21
CA PHE A 127 -12.18 33.90 19.48
C PHE A 127 -11.94 34.94 20.59
N LEU A 128 -11.20 36.02 20.32
CA LEU A 128 -10.97 37.10 21.29
C LEU A 128 -12.27 37.83 21.68
N ARG A 129 -13.23 37.95 20.76
CA ARG A 129 -14.57 38.49 21.04
C ARG A 129 -15.39 37.55 21.94
N ALA A 130 -15.27 36.24 21.75
CA ALA A 130 -15.95 35.23 22.57
C ALA A 130 -15.32 35.04 23.97
N VAL A 131 -14.01 35.29 24.09
CA VAL A 131 -13.23 35.06 25.32
C VAL A 131 -12.96 36.36 26.10
N LYS A 132 -13.65 37.47 25.81
CA LYS A 132 -13.61 38.65 26.69
C LYS A 132 -14.73 38.58 27.74
N PRO A 133 -14.51 37.98 28.92
CA PRO A 133 -15.36 38.27 30.06
C PRO A 133 -15.16 39.75 30.41
N GLY A 134 -16.26 40.43 30.77
CA GLY A 134 -16.27 41.84 31.09
C GLY A 134 -15.14 42.20 32.07
N SER A 135 -14.29 43.14 31.66
CA SER A 135 -13.58 43.99 32.60
C SER A 135 -14.64 44.82 33.31
N GLY A 136 -15.13 44.28 34.44
CA GLY A 136 -16.00 44.99 35.35
C GLY A 136 -15.35 46.29 35.79
N SER A 137 -16.06 47.38 35.54
CA SER A 137 -15.92 48.63 36.26
C SER A 137 -16.15 48.37 37.75
N SER A 138 -15.21 48.81 38.58
CA SER A 138 -15.46 49.09 39.99
C SER A 138 -14.92 50.48 40.26
N ASP A 139 -15.84 51.44 40.36
CA ASP A 139 -15.72 52.63 41.21
C ASP A 139 -15.42 52.23 42.66
#